data_AF-A0A519J015-F1
#
_entry.id   AF-A0A519J015-F1
#
_cell.length_a   1.000
_cell.length_b   1.000
_cell.length_c   1.000
_cell.angle_alpha   90.00
_cell.angle_beta   90.00
_cell.angle_gamma   90.00
#
_symmetry.space_group_name_H-M   'P 1'
#
loop_
_entity.id
_entity.type
_entity.pdbx_description
1 polymer ?
#
loop_
_entity_poly.entity_id
_entity_poly.type
_entity_poly.pdbx_seq_one_letter_code
_entity_poly.pdbx_strand_id
1 'polypeptide(L)'
;MRALPLLAVFLPLAACDAAPGRTDRAFTASGQIIAMGGGAGGAANACFTCHGLQGQGDGVGTPRLAGLDQGYLQKQMEDYAAGLRPDDIMTQVSKNLDHDGRRAVAAYYAAMPAPDGDAALTGPPPALWLVGDQARGIVACGSCHGAQGQGGGGGNPAVSGQPAPYTLEQIDRWKSGKRRNDPRGVMAAAVQHLTDAEARAIAGWLSAQPAAPAPDSAAASVSASVAAAARPAASRETRRPDRSDGA
;
A
#
# COMPACT_ATOMS: atom_id res chain seq x y z
N MET A 1 47.96 62.17 -11.55
CA MET A 1 46.59 61.80 -11.09
C MET A 1 46.45 60.30 -11.29
N ARG A 2 46.45 59.51 -10.21
CA ARG A 2 46.48 58.03 -10.25
C ARG A 2 45.05 57.49 -10.26
N ALA A 3 44.70 56.71 -11.28
CA ALA A 3 43.42 56.01 -11.36
C ALA A 3 43.47 54.73 -10.49
N LEU A 4 42.47 54.56 -9.61
CA LEU A 4 42.28 53.35 -8.81
C LEU A 4 41.32 52.40 -9.55
N PRO A 5 41.61 51.10 -9.68
CA PRO A 5 40.70 50.15 -10.30
C PRO A 5 39.61 49.73 -9.30
N LEU A 6 38.34 49.82 -9.72
CA LEU A 6 37.23 49.22 -8.98
C LEU A 6 37.30 47.69 -9.14
N LEU A 7 37.63 47.00 -8.05
CA LEU A 7 37.50 45.55 -7.94
C LEU A 7 36.03 45.22 -7.69
N ALA A 8 35.31 44.73 -8.70
CA ALA A 8 33.95 44.21 -8.54
C ALA A 8 34.02 42.85 -7.82
N VAL A 9 33.64 42.82 -6.54
CA VAL A 9 33.51 41.60 -5.76
C VAL A 9 32.22 40.90 -6.16
N PHE A 10 32.32 39.87 -6.99
CA PHE A 10 31.22 38.94 -7.24
C PHE A 10 31.08 38.01 -6.03
N LEU A 11 30.09 38.28 -5.19
CA LEU A 11 29.68 37.38 -4.11
C LEU A 11 28.89 36.22 -4.74
N PRO A 12 29.32 34.95 -4.60
CA PRO A 12 28.54 33.83 -5.08
C PRO A 12 27.29 33.71 -4.21
N LEU A 13 26.10 33.84 -4.82
CA LEU A 13 24.85 33.44 -4.20
C LEU A 13 24.92 31.92 -3.98
N ALA A 14 25.20 31.52 -2.74
CA ALA A 14 25.07 30.14 -2.31
C ALA A 14 23.59 29.74 -2.47
N ALA A 15 23.28 29.04 -3.55
CA ALA A 15 22.01 28.37 -3.70
C ALA A 15 21.87 27.34 -2.58
N CYS A 16 20.85 27.48 -1.74
CA CYS A 16 20.45 26.43 -0.82
C CYS A 16 20.03 25.22 -1.65
N ASP A 17 20.92 24.23 -1.75
CA ASP A 17 20.59 22.97 -2.38
C ASP A 17 19.59 22.24 -1.46
N ALA A 18 18.34 22.08 -1.92
CA ALA A 18 17.27 21.42 -1.17
C ALA A 18 17.39 19.88 -1.20
N ALA A 19 18.59 19.36 -1.47
CA ALA A 19 18.84 17.94 -1.46
C ALA A 19 18.87 17.44 -0.01
N PRO A 20 18.04 16.45 0.36
CA PRO A 20 17.96 15.98 1.73
C PRO A 20 19.31 15.48 2.23
N GLY A 21 19.75 16.06 3.34
CA GLY A 21 21.02 15.79 4.00
C GLY A 21 21.03 14.46 4.73
N ARG A 22 22.19 14.10 5.30
CA ARG A 22 22.37 12.85 6.07
C ARG A 22 21.40 12.75 7.25
N THR A 23 21.13 13.88 7.91
CA THR A 23 20.17 13.99 9.02
C THR A 23 18.74 13.78 8.57
N ASP A 24 18.34 14.33 7.42
CA ASP A 24 17.00 14.14 6.87
C ASP A 24 16.76 12.67 6.52
N ARG A 25 17.76 12.02 5.92
CA ARG A 25 17.73 10.57 5.64
C ARG A 25 17.68 9.71 6.90
N ALA A 26 18.30 10.14 8.00
CA ALA A 26 18.26 9.40 9.26
C ALA A 26 16.88 9.50 9.93
N PHE A 27 16.22 10.66 9.85
CA PHE A 27 14.83 10.83 10.31
C PHE A 27 13.82 10.07 9.43
N THR A 28 14.07 9.92 8.13
CA THR A 28 13.20 9.11 7.25
C THR A 28 13.56 7.62 7.21
N ALA A 29 14.71 7.20 7.75
CA ALA A 29 15.15 5.81 7.66
C ALA A 29 14.38 4.84 8.57
N SER A 30 13.80 5.32 9.67
CA SER A 30 13.03 4.45 10.56
C SER A 30 11.54 4.49 10.19
N GLY A 31 10.96 3.32 9.91
CA GLY A 31 9.55 3.19 9.59
C GLY A 31 8.63 3.70 10.71
N GLN A 32 9.09 3.59 11.96
CA GLN A 32 8.39 4.14 13.13
C GLN A 32 8.36 5.68 13.11
N ILE A 33 9.47 6.35 12.76
CA ILE A 33 9.48 7.81 12.69
C ILE A 33 8.55 8.29 11.57
N ILE A 34 8.53 7.61 10.41
CA ILE A 34 7.57 7.91 9.35
C ILE A 34 6.13 7.69 9.84
N ALA A 35 5.84 6.55 10.50
CA ALA A 35 4.51 6.25 10.99
C ALA A 35 3.99 7.27 12.00
N MET A 36 4.86 7.78 12.88
CA MET A 36 4.52 8.70 13.96
C MET A 36 4.65 10.18 13.57
N GLY A 37 5.47 10.50 12.57
CA GLY A 37 5.80 11.87 12.19
C GLY A 37 5.42 12.26 10.75
N GLY A 38 4.95 11.32 9.93
CA GLY A 38 4.57 11.53 8.53
C GLY A 38 5.74 11.69 7.55
N GLY A 39 6.98 11.53 8.03
CA GLY A 39 8.18 11.65 7.20
C GLY A 39 8.28 13.02 6.52
N ALA A 40 8.65 13.03 5.23
CA ALA A 40 8.72 14.25 4.43
C ALA A 40 7.34 14.91 4.18
N GLY A 41 6.24 14.20 4.42
CA GLY A 41 4.88 14.77 4.41
C GLY A 41 4.54 15.58 5.65
N GLY A 42 5.36 15.52 6.71
CA GLY A 42 5.13 16.21 7.98
C GLY A 42 4.00 15.60 8.83
N ALA A 43 3.85 16.10 10.05
CA ALA A 43 3.01 15.49 11.09
C ALA A 43 1.53 15.30 10.71
N ALA A 44 0.98 16.15 9.83
CA ALA A 44 -0.38 15.99 9.32
C ALA A 44 -0.59 14.71 8.48
N ASN A 45 0.50 14.10 8.00
CA ASN A 45 0.50 12.85 7.25
C ASN A 45 0.99 11.66 8.11
N ALA A 46 1.08 11.81 9.43
CA ALA A 46 1.47 10.72 10.31
C ALA A 46 0.43 9.60 10.28
N CYS A 47 0.85 8.39 9.97
CA CYS A 47 -0.04 7.25 9.70
C CYS A 47 -0.97 6.93 10.88
N PHE A 48 -0.48 7.07 12.12
CA PHE A 48 -1.24 6.75 13.33
C PHE A 48 -2.47 7.63 13.54
N THR A 49 -2.54 8.82 12.94
CA THR A 49 -3.68 9.75 13.12
C THR A 49 -4.96 9.19 12.51
N CYS A 50 -4.83 8.29 11.53
CA CYS A 50 -5.96 7.60 10.90
C CYS A 50 -5.94 6.10 11.23
N HIS A 51 -4.78 5.44 11.09
CA HIS A 51 -4.67 4.00 11.27
C HIS A 51 -4.50 3.55 12.72
N GLY A 52 -4.50 4.49 13.68
CA GLY A 52 -4.32 4.22 15.10
C GLY A 52 -2.87 3.99 15.50
N LEU A 53 -2.60 4.16 16.80
CA LEU A 53 -1.26 4.02 17.38
C LEU A 53 -0.65 2.62 17.20
N GLN A 54 -1.50 1.59 17.12
CA GLN A 54 -1.10 0.20 16.94
C GLN A 54 -1.41 -0.28 15.53
N GLY A 55 -1.67 0.61 14.57
CA GLY A 55 -2.04 0.23 13.21
C GLY A 55 -3.34 -0.58 13.12
N GLN A 56 -4.21 -0.47 14.11
CA GLN A 56 -5.44 -1.26 14.24
C GLN A 56 -6.58 -0.76 13.34
N GLY A 57 -6.46 0.44 12.76
CA GLY A 57 -7.52 1.11 12.04
C GLY A 57 -8.52 1.81 12.96
N ASP A 58 -9.65 2.23 12.40
CA ASP A 58 -10.74 2.93 13.12
C ASP A 58 -11.98 2.06 13.34
N GLY A 59 -11.94 0.79 12.89
CA GLY A 59 -13.10 -0.12 12.92
C GLY A 59 -14.19 0.19 11.90
N VAL A 60 -14.00 1.18 11.02
CA VAL A 60 -14.96 1.62 10.02
C VAL A 60 -14.33 1.63 8.62
N GLY A 61 -13.80 2.76 8.17
CA GLY A 61 -13.30 2.96 6.81
C GLY A 61 -11.77 2.92 6.73
N THR A 62 -11.09 3.15 7.85
CA THR A 62 -9.63 3.15 7.90
C THR A 62 -9.12 1.76 8.24
N PRO A 63 -8.40 1.09 7.32
CA PRO A 63 -8.04 -0.31 7.48
C PRO A 63 -6.96 -0.52 8.54
N ARG A 64 -6.94 -1.75 9.06
CA ARG A 64 -5.80 -2.28 9.83
C ARG A 64 -4.57 -2.38 8.92
N LEU A 65 -3.43 -1.92 9.43
CA LEU A 65 -2.11 -2.10 8.84
C LEU A 65 -1.25 -3.11 9.60
N ALA A 66 -1.41 -3.15 10.92
CA ALA A 66 -0.58 -3.97 11.80
C ALA A 66 -0.70 -5.45 11.49
N GLY A 67 0.43 -6.15 11.34
CA GLY A 67 0.47 -7.58 11.03
C GLY A 67 0.09 -7.94 9.59
N LEU A 68 -0.07 -6.97 8.69
CA LEU A 68 -0.16 -7.27 7.26
C LEU A 68 1.23 -7.54 6.66
N ASP A 69 1.27 -8.32 5.59
CA ASP A 69 2.52 -8.60 4.87
C ASP A 69 3.21 -7.30 4.40
N GLN A 70 4.52 -7.21 4.62
CA GLN A 70 5.33 -6.05 4.23
C GLN A 70 5.25 -5.82 2.70
N GLY A 71 5.34 -6.88 1.91
CA GLY A 71 5.29 -6.79 0.45
C GLY A 71 3.95 -6.25 -0.04
N TYR A 72 2.85 -6.73 0.56
CA TYR A 72 1.51 -6.20 0.31
C TYR A 72 1.39 -4.72 0.67
N LEU A 73 1.80 -4.34 1.89
CA LEU A 73 1.73 -2.95 2.36
C LEU A 73 2.53 -2.02 1.45
N GLN A 74 3.78 -2.38 1.16
CA GLN A 74 4.63 -1.60 0.25
C GLN A 74 3.96 -1.46 -1.12
N LYS A 75 3.47 -2.56 -1.70
CA LYS A 75 2.78 -2.53 -3.00
C LYS A 75 1.58 -1.58 -2.98
N GLN A 76 0.77 -1.58 -1.93
CA GLN A 76 -0.37 -0.66 -1.85
C GLN A 76 0.10 0.80 -1.85
N MET A 77 1.14 1.13 -1.08
CA MET A 77 1.72 2.48 -1.05
C MET A 77 2.26 2.90 -2.43
N GLU A 78 2.95 2.00 -3.13
CA GLU A 78 3.42 2.27 -4.49
C GLU A 78 2.25 2.50 -5.47
N ASP A 79 1.21 1.67 -5.39
CA ASP A 79 0.04 1.78 -6.26
C ASP A 79 -0.77 3.05 -5.96
N TYR A 80 -0.87 3.50 -4.70
CA TYR A 80 -1.46 4.78 -4.33
C TYR A 80 -0.65 5.93 -4.93
N ALA A 81 0.68 5.93 -4.75
CA ALA A 81 1.53 6.98 -5.28
C ALA A 81 1.49 7.09 -6.81
N ALA A 82 1.39 5.95 -7.49
CA ALA A 82 1.26 5.86 -8.94
C ALA A 82 -0.18 6.11 -9.46
N GLY A 83 -1.17 6.26 -8.57
CA GLY A 83 -2.58 6.43 -8.94
C GLY A 83 -3.26 5.16 -9.48
N LEU A 84 -2.59 4.00 -9.38
CA LEU A 84 -3.15 2.68 -9.76
C LEU A 84 -4.22 2.20 -8.76
N ARG A 85 -4.13 2.67 -7.52
CA ARG A 85 -5.17 2.54 -6.50
C ARG A 85 -5.66 3.95 -6.12
N PRO A 86 -6.74 4.46 -6.74
CA PRO A 86 -7.22 5.81 -6.46
C PRO A 86 -7.78 5.93 -5.04
N ASP A 87 -7.33 6.93 -4.30
CA ASP A 87 -7.88 7.38 -3.02
C ASP A 87 -7.35 8.77 -2.68
N ASP A 88 -8.22 9.72 -2.34
CA ASP A 88 -7.83 11.13 -2.21
C ASP A 88 -6.79 11.37 -1.11
N ILE A 89 -6.91 10.63 -0.01
CA ILE A 89 -6.03 10.78 1.16
C ILE A 89 -4.75 9.99 0.93
N MET A 90 -4.88 8.68 0.70
CA MET A 90 -3.71 7.79 0.62
C MET A 90 -2.84 8.05 -0.60
N THR A 91 -3.39 8.61 -1.70
CA THR A 91 -2.57 9.06 -2.84
C THR A 91 -1.61 10.16 -2.41
N GLN A 92 -2.07 11.17 -1.65
CA GLN A 92 -1.22 12.26 -1.21
C GLN A 92 -0.20 11.79 -0.18
N VAL A 93 -0.63 11.02 0.83
CA VAL A 93 0.26 10.43 1.84
C VAL A 93 1.37 9.63 1.17
N SER A 94 1.03 8.79 0.19
CA SER A 94 2.01 7.94 -0.49
C SER A 94 2.95 8.75 -1.39
N LYS A 95 2.48 9.79 -2.07
CA LYS A 95 3.32 10.68 -2.90
C LYS A 95 4.34 11.49 -2.09
N ASN A 96 4.02 11.79 -0.83
CA ASN A 96 4.93 12.50 0.08
C ASN A 96 6.10 11.64 0.59
N LEU A 97 6.06 10.32 0.35
CA LEU A 97 7.14 9.39 0.68
C LEU A 97 7.81 8.91 -0.60
N ASP A 98 9.13 8.71 -0.58
CA ASP A 98 9.83 7.99 -1.63
C ASP A 98 9.70 6.47 -1.44
N HIS A 99 10.28 5.69 -2.37
CA HIS A 99 10.27 4.23 -2.32
C HIS A 99 10.87 3.67 -1.01
N ASP A 100 11.90 4.31 -0.48
CA ASP A 100 12.56 3.88 0.75
C ASP A 100 11.67 4.14 1.98
N GLY A 101 11.02 5.30 2.04
CA GLY A 101 10.05 5.62 3.08
C GLY A 101 8.83 4.70 3.06
N ARG A 102 8.27 4.41 1.88
CA ARG A 102 7.15 3.46 1.71
C ARG A 102 7.54 2.05 2.16
N ARG A 103 8.75 1.60 1.82
CA ARG A 103 9.27 0.30 2.30
C ARG A 103 9.47 0.30 3.81
N ALA A 104 10.05 1.35 4.38
CA ALA A 104 10.33 1.44 5.81
C ALA A 104 9.05 1.41 6.64
N VAL A 105 8.03 2.22 6.28
CA VAL A 105 6.76 2.23 7.01
C VAL A 105 5.96 0.93 6.84
N ALA A 106 6.04 0.29 5.66
CA ALA A 106 5.45 -1.02 5.43
C ALA A 106 6.10 -2.09 6.34
N ALA A 107 7.43 -2.09 6.45
CA ALA A 107 8.16 -3.00 7.34
C ALA A 107 7.78 -2.77 8.82
N TYR A 108 7.61 -1.52 9.22
CA TYR A 108 7.21 -1.17 10.60
C TYR A 108 5.83 -1.75 10.96
N TYR A 109 4.80 -1.51 10.16
CA TYR A 109 3.46 -2.05 10.43
C TYR A 109 3.39 -3.58 10.26
N ALA A 110 4.16 -4.16 9.34
CA ALA A 110 4.25 -5.61 9.20
C ALA A 110 4.84 -6.29 10.45
N ALA A 111 5.77 -5.63 11.15
CA ALA A 111 6.37 -6.13 12.38
C ALA A 111 5.49 -5.93 13.62
N MET A 112 4.39 -5.17 13.53
CA MET A 112 3.46 -5.04 14.65
C MET A 112 2.67 -6.33 14.87
N PRO A 113 2.35 -6.66 16.13
CA PRO A 113 1.38 -7.72 16.40
C PRO A 113 0.04 -7.35 15.75
N ALA A 114 -0.62 -8.35 15.16
CA ALA A 114 -2.01 -8.17 14.78
C ALA A 114 -2.84 -7.87 16.04
N PRO A 115 -3.77 -6.90 16.00
CA PRO A 115 -4.62 -6.61 17.15
C PRO A 115 -5.38 -7.87 17.57
N ASP A 116 -5.46 -8.12 18.87
CA ASP A 116 -6.30 -9.18 19.40
C ASP A 116 -7.75 -8.89 19.00
N GLY A 117 -8.32 -9.76 18.16
CA GLY A 117 -9.76 -9.83 18.01
C GLY A 117 -10.36 -10.58 19.19
N ASP A 118 -11.62 -10.32 19.53
CA ASP A 118 -12.34 -11.19 20.47
C ASP A 118 -12.20 -12.64 19.97
N ALA A 119 -11.47 -13.47 20.73
CA ALA A 119 -10.83 -14.70 20.25
C ALA A 119 -11.81 -15.84 19.87
N ALA A 120 -13.12 -15.57 19.85
CA ALA A 120 -14.12 -16.50 19.38
C ALA A 120 -14.43 -16.23 17.90
N LEU A 121 -14.09 -17.17 17.01
CA LEU A 121 -14.59 -17.15 15.63
C LEU A 121 -16.11 -17.00 15.64
N THR A 122 -16.63 -15.93 15.03
CA THR A 122 -18.07 -15.71 15.01
C THR A 122 -18.70 -16.47 13.85
N GLY A 123 -18.97 -17.76 14.09
CA GLY A 123 -19.76 -18.59 13.18
C GLY A 123 -19.03 -19.11 11.93
N PRO A 124 -19.69 -19.98 11.16
CA PRO A 124 -19.10 -20.61 9.98
C PRO A 124 -18.89 -19.58 8.85
N PRO A 125 -17.86 -19.77 7.99
CA PRO A 125 -17.65 -18.94 6.82
C PRO A 125 -18.86 -19.01 5.86
N PRO A 126 -19.16 -17.93 5.13
CA PRO A 126 -20.12 -17.98 4.02
C PRO A 126 -19.75 -19.09 3.03
N ALA A 127 -20.72 -19.80 2.47
CA ALA A 127 -20.45 -20.89 1.53
C ALA A 127 -19.58 -20.46 0.34
N LEU A 128 -19.82 -19.24 -0.20
CA LEU A 128 -19.01 -18.64 -1.26
C LEU A 128 -17.53 -18.49 -0.88
N TRP A 129 -17.21 -18.30 0.40
CA TRP A 129 -15.84 -18.14 0.85
C TRP A 129 -15.03 -19.43 0.63
N LEU A 130 -15.58 -20.58 1.00
CA LEU A 130 -14.89 -21.88 0.93
C LEU A 130 -15.13 -22.63 -0.38
N VAL A 131 -16.30 -22.46 -0.99
CA VAL A 131 -16.74 -23.27 -2.14
C VAL A 131 -16.80 -22.44 -3.42
N GLY A 132 -17.08 -21.14 -3.31
CA GLY A 132 -17.41 -20.30 -4.46
C GLY A 132 -18.76 -20.69 -5.08
N ASP A 133 -18.96 -20.27 -6.33
CA ASP A 133 -20.12 -20.60 -7.16
C ASP A 133 -19.68 -20.66 -8.62
N GLN A 134 -19.38 -21.88 -9.08
CA GLN A 134 -18.88 -22.13 -10.44
C GLN A 134 -19.89 -21.75 -11.52
N ALA A 135 -21.20 -21.86 -11.24
CA ALA A 135 -22.24 -21.52 -12.20
C ALA A 135 -22.25 -20.00 -12.49
N ARG A 136 -21.87 -19.18 -11.50
CA ARG A 136 -21.68 -17.73 -11.65
C ARG A 136 -20.23 -17.30 -11.92
N GLY A 137 -19.30 -18.25 -12.06
CA GLY A 137 -17.87 -17.96 -12.25
C GLY A 137 -17.19 -17.36 -11.02
N ILE A 138 -17.76 -17.54 -9.82
CA ILE A 138 -17.19 -17.06 -8.56
C ILE A 138 -16.28 -18.14 -8.00
N VAL A 139 -14.98 -17.88 -7.94
CA VAL A 139 -14.01 -18.78 -7.30
C VAL A 139 -14.11 -18.70 -5.78
N ALA A 140 -13.77 -19.78 -5.07
CA ALA A 140 -13.71 -19.78 -3.62
C ALA A 140 -12.66 -18.77 -3.11
N CYS A 141 -13.09 -17.76 -2.38
CA CYS A 141 -12.21 -16.68 -1.90
C CYS A 141 -11.05 -17.21 -1.03
N GLY A 142 -11.36 -18.20 -0.19
CA GLY A 142 -10.42 -18.84 0.72
C GLY A 142 -9.33 -19.65 0.02
N SER A 143 -9.47 -19.96 -1.28
CA SER A 143 -8.40 -20.61 -2.06
C SER A 143 -7.16 -19.71 -2.22
N CYS A 144 -7.34 -18.38 -2.15
CA CYS A 144 -6.26 -17.40 -2.17
C CYS A 144 -6.06 -16.74 -0.80
N HIS A 145 -7.15 -16.36 -0.14
CA HIS A 145 -7.10 -15.63 1.14
C HIS A 145 -7.07 -16.52 2.39
N GLY A 146 -7.03 -17.85 2.22
CA GLY A 146 -7.06 -18.80 3.32
C GLY A 146 -8.47 -19.06 3.86
N ALA A 147 -8.68 -20.23 4.45
CA ALA A 147 -9.99 -20.67 4.93
C ALA A 147 -10.65 -19.72 5.95
N GLN A 148 -9.84 -18.95 6.69
CA GLN A 148 -10.30 -17.99 7.69
C GLN A 148 -9.99 -16.53 7.31
N GLY A 149 -9.55 -16.26 6.07
CA GLY A 149 -9.11 -14.92 5.67
C GLY A 149 -7.70 -14.54 6.14
N GLN A 150 -6.92 -15.50 6.63
CA GLN A 150 -5.59 -15.26 7.19
C GLN A 150 -4.51 -14.91 6.15
N GLY A 151 -4.83 -14.99 4.86
CA GLY A 151 -3.91 -14.75 3.76
C GLY A 151 -3.05 -15.97 3.42
N GLY A 152 -2.47 -15.93 2.22
CA GLY A 152 -1.56 -16.98 1.72
C GLY A 152 -0.13 -16.50 1.47
N GLY A 153 0.18 -15.23 1.78
CA GLY A 153 1.43 -14.57 1.40
C GLY A 153 1.49 -14.26 -0.11
N GLY A 154 2.60 -13.68 -0.57
CA GLY A 154 2.93 -13.60 -2.01
C GLY A 154 1.89 -12.90 -2.91
N GLY A 155 1.22 -11.86 -2.41
CA GLY A 155 0.19 -11.12 -3.14
C GLY A 155 -1.25 -11.43 -2.73
N ASN A 156 -1.47 -12.44 -1.87
CA ASN A 156 -2.77 -12.75 -1.26
C ASN A 156 -2.79 -12.26 0.19
N PRO A 157 -3.26 -11.03 0.46
CA PRO A 157 -3.20 -10.45 1.79
C PRO A 157 -4.13 -11.16 2.79
N ALA A 158 -3.79 -11.06 4.06
CA ALA A 158 -4.74 -11.29 5.15
C ALA A 158 -5.86 -10.25 5.06
N VAL A 159 -7.10 -10.74 5.09
CA VAL A 159 -8.32 -9.93 5.05
C VAL A 159 -9.21 -10.15 6.28
N SER A 160 -8.88 -11.13 7.13
CA SER A 160 -9.49 -11.29 8.45
C SER A 160 -9.15 -10.11 9.37
N GLY A 161 -10.13 -9.72 10.21
CA GLY A 161 -10.02 -8.61 11.14
C GLY A 161 -9.95 -7.24 10.46
N GLN A 162 -10.22 -7.14 9.15
CA GLN A 162 -10.40 -5.85 8.49
C GLN A 162 -11.82 -5.33 8.73
N PRO A 163 -12.01 -4.01 8.89
CA PRO A 163 -13.34 -3.44 9.08
C PRO A 163 -14.31 -3.85 7.97
N ALA A 164 -15.53 -4.23 8.34
CA ALA A 164 -16.56 -4.58 7.37
C ALA A 164 -16.86 -3.44 6.36
N PRO A 165 -16.98 -2.16 6.78
CA PRO A 165 -17.23 -1.07 5.84
C PRO A 165 -16.07 -0.89 4.85
N TYR A 166 -14.83 -0.89 5.32
CA TYR A 166 -13.66 -0.87 4.45
C TYR A 166 -13.66 -2.03 3.44
N THR A 167 -13.91 -3.25 3.90
CA THR A 167 -13.89 -4.46 3.05
C THR A 167 -14.97 -4.38 1.97
N LEU A 168 -16.19 -3.99 2.34
CA LEU A 168 -17.29 -3.79 1.39
C LEU A 168 -16.94 -2.71 0.36
N GLU A 169 -16.38 -1.58 0.80
CA GLU A 169 -15.95 -0.53 -0.11
C GLU A 169 -14.87 -1.02 -1.09
N GLN A 170 -13.93 -1.86 -0.63
CA GLN A 170 -12.92 -2.41 -1.53
C GLN A 170 -13.55 -3.33 -2.59
N ILE A 171 -14.53 -4.16 -2.21
CA ILE A 171 -15.30 -5.00 -3.14
C ILE A 171 -16.02 -4.13 -4.17
N ASP A 172 -16.70 -3.07 -3.74
CA ASP A 172 -17.43 -2.16 -4.63
C ASP A 172 -16.51 -1.39 -5.57
N ARG A 173 -15.32 -0.99 -5.09
CA ARG A 173 -14.29 -0.35 -5.92
C ARG A 173 -13.73 -1.32 -6.97
N TRP A 174 -13.62 -2.61 -6.67
CA TRP A 174 -13.28 -3.63 -7.67
C TRP A 174 -14.42 -3.84 -8.69
N LYS A 175 -15.65 -4.04 -8.23
CA LYS A 175 -16.84 -4.24 -9.09
C LYS A 175 -17.08 -3.08 -10.05
N SER A 176 -16.85 -1.85 -9.60
CA SER A 176 -16.96 -0.63 -10.43
C SER A 176 -15.71 -0.33 -11.26
N GLY A 177 -14.61 -1.07 -11.02
CA GLY A 177 -13.31 -0.80 -11.62
C GLY A 177 -12.65 0.49 -11.12
N LYS A 178 -13.13 1.14 -10.05
CA LYS A 178 -12.38 2.24 -9.44
C LYS A 178 -11.03 1.75 -8.90
N ARG A 179 -10.94 0.50 -8.44
CA ARG A 179 -9.69 -0.17 -8.07
C ARG A 179 -9.32 -1.18 -9.16
N ARG A 180 -8.08 -1.12 -9.66
CA ARG A 180 -7.56 -1.97 -10.77
C ARG A 180 -6.12 -2.44 -10.54
N ASN A 181 -5.65 -2.39 -9.29
CA ASN A 181 -4.25 -2.61 -8.95
C ASN A 181 -3.88 -4.09 -8.68
N ASP A 182 -4.67 -5.04 -9.14
CA ASP A 182 -4.47 -6.46 -8.89
C ASP A 182 -3.72 -7.09 -10.07
N PRO A 183 -2.76 -8.00 -9.81
CA PRO A 183 -2.08 -8.69 -10.88
C PRO A 183 -3.10 -9.46 -11.74
N ARG A 184 -3.18 -9.13 -13.04
CA ARG A 184 -4.01 -9.81 -14.04
C ARG A 184 -5.53 -9.77 -13.79
N GLY A 185 -6.04 -8.86 -12.96
CA GLY A 185 -7.49 -8.71 -12.75
C GLY A 185 -8.15 -9.84 -11.95
N VAL A 186 -7.37 -10.61 -11.18
CA VAL A 186 -7.86 -11.77 -10.41
C VAL A 186 -8.92 -11.38 -9.37
N MET A 187 -8.68 -10.34 -8.59
CA MET A 187 -9.64 -9.86 -7.58
C MET A 187 -10.84 -9.20 -8.22
N ALA A 188 -10.63 -8.41 -9.29
CA ALA A 188 -11.72 -7.82 -10.04
C ALA A 188 -12.70 -8.90 -10.56
N ALA A 189 -12.17 -9.97 -11.16
CA ALA A 189 -12.96 -11.10 -11.64
C ALA A 189 -13.66 -11.86 -10.49
N ALA A 190 -12.95 -12.11 -9.38
CA ALA A 190 -13.49 -12.87 -8.26
C ALA A 190 -14.73 -12.23 -7.61
N VAL A 191 -14.83 -10.90 -7.62
CA VAL A 191 -15.94 -10.19 -6.98
C VAL A 191 -17.03 -9.72 -7.96
N GLN A 192 -16.78 -9.78 -9.27
CA GLN A 192 -17.62 -9.17 -10.30
C GLN A 192 -19.08 -9.62 -10.24
N HIS A 193 -19.31 -10.89 -9.90
CA HIS A 193 -20.63 -11.53 -9.90
C HIS A 193 -21.26 -11.66 -8.50
N LEU A 194 -20.63 -11.07 -7.47
CA LEU A 194 -21.23 -11.02 -6.13
C LEU A 194 -22.44 -10.09 -6.10
N THR A 195 -23.53 -10.57 -5.52
CA THR A 195 -24.63 -9.70 -5.10
C THR A 195 -24.20 -8.85 -3.90
N ASP A 196 -24.91 -7.75 -3.66
CA ASP A 196 -24.59 -6.86 -2.53
C ASP A 196 -24.84 -7.55 -1.18
N ALA A 197 -25.81 -8.46 -1.10
CA ALA A 197 -26.04 -9.25 0.10
C ALA A 197 -24.87 -10.19 0.40
N GLU A 198 -24.30 -10.83 -0.63
CA GLU A 198 -23.12 -11.71 -0.49
C GLU A 198 -21.87 -10.92 -0.13
N ALA A 199 -21.64 -9.76 -0.76
CA ALA A 199 -20.52 -8.89 -0.43
C ALA A 199 -20.59 -8.42 1.04
N ARG A 200 -21.77 -8.01 1.52
CA ARG A 200 -21.99 -7.66 2.93
C ARG A 200 -21.78 -8.84 3.88
N ALA A 201 -22.26 -10.03 3.51
CA ALA A 201 -22.07 -11.24 4.32
C ALA A 201 -20.58 -11.60 4.46
N ILE A 202 -19.81 -11.54 3.37
CA ILE A 202 -18.37 -11.77 3.38
C ILE A 202 -17.65 -10.71 4.23
N ALA A 203 -17.95 -9.43 4.02
CA ALA A 203 -17.31 -8.34 4.77
C ALA A 203 -17.62 -8.39 6.27
N GLY A 204 -18.88 -8.66 6.63
CA GLY A 204 -19.32 -8.82 8.02
C GLY A 204 -18.64 -10.00 8.70
N TRP A 205 -18.58 -11.15 8.03
CA TRP A 205 -17.88 -12.32 8.56
C TRP A 205 -16.38 -12.04 8.75
N LEU A 206 -15.68 -11.51 7.74
CA LEU A 206 -14.24 -11.22 7.82
C LEU A 206 -13.88 -10.26 8.96
N SER A 207 -14.71 -9.24 9.20
CA SER A 207 -14.50 -8.27 10.27
C SER A 207 -14.60 -8.85 11.66
N ALA A 208 -15.27 -10.00 11.81
CA ALA A 208 -15.45 -10.68 13.08
C ALA A 208 -14.51 -11.89 13.25
N GLN A 209 -13.68 -12.17 12.25
CA GLN A 209 -12.56 -13.09 12.37
C GLN A 209 -11.35 -12.40 13.04
N PRO A 210 -10.54 -13.13 13.81
CA PRO A 210 -9.32 -12.59 14.39
C PRO A 210 -8.36 -12.12 13.30
N ALA A 211 -7.71 -10.99 13.54
CA ALA A 211 -6.70 -10.46 12.65
C ALA A 211 -5.54 -11.45 12.56
N ALA A 212 -5.18 -11.86 11.34
CA ALA A 212 -4.03 -12.75 11.17
C ALA A 212 -2.71 -12.00 11.43
N PRO A 213 -1.74 -12.65 12.09
CA PRO A 213 -0.38 -12.14 12.23
C PRO A 213 0.31 -12.06 10.86
N ALA A 214 1.38 -11.27 10.79
CA ALA A 214 2.18 -11.24 9.58
C ALA A 214 2.78 -12.64 9.30
N PRO A 215 2.82 -13.09 8.04
CA PRO A 215 3.55 -14.31 7.70
C PRO A 215 5.03 -14.12 8.07
N ASP A 216 5.69 -15.19 8.54
CA ASP A 216 7.11 -15.15 8.86
C ASP A 216 7.92 -14.54 7.70
N SER A 217 8.55 -13.42 8.00
CA SER A 217 8.87 -12.31 7.09
C SER A 217 9.94 -12.59 6.03
N ALA A 218 10.48 -13.80 5.97
CA ALA A 218 11.52 -14.19 5.02
C ALA A 218 10.97 -14.68 3.66
N ALA A 219 9.79 -15.30 3.60
CA ALA A 219 9.28 -15.92 2.37
C ALA A 219 8.43 -14.96 1.51
N ALA A 220 7.68 -14.05 2.14
CA ALA A 220 6.74 -13.17 1.46
C ALA A 220 7.43 -11.94 0.81
N SER A 221 8.48 -11.42 1.44
CA SER A 221 9.31 -10.31 0.95
C SER A 221 10.10 -10.66 -0.32
N VAL A 222 10.51 -11.93 -0.48
CA VAL A 222 11.14 -12.44 -1.72
C VAL A 222 10.14 -12.52 -2.87
N SER A 223 8.90 -12.94 -2.61
CA SER A 223 7.89 -13.11 -3.66
C SER A 223 7.37 -11.76 -4.21
N ALA A 224 7.23 -10.76 -3.35
CA ALA A 224 6.79 -9.42 -3.75
C ALA A 224 7.88 -8.63 -4.49
N SER A 225 9.15 -8.75 -4.08
CA SER A 225 10.28 -8.11 -4.76
C SER A 225 10.53 -8.71 -6.14
N VAL A 226 10.38 -10.02 -6.29
CA VAL A 226 10.43 -10.70 -7.60
C VAL A 226 9.29 -10.26 -8.52
N ALA A 227 8.06 -10.12 -8.01
CA ALA A 227 6.92 -9.64 -8.79
C ALA A 227 7.05 -8.15 -9.19
N ALA A 228 7.63 -7.31 -8.33
CA ALA A 228 7.93 -5.92 -8.64
C ALA A 228 9.05 -5.77 -9.68
N ALA A 229 10.10 -6.61 -9.59
CA ALA A 229 11.19 -6.65 -10.55
C ALA A 229 10.78 -7.25 -11.92
N ALA A 230 9.73 -8.07 -11.97
CA ALA A 230 9.24 -8.69 -13.20
C ALA A 230 8.36 -7.78 -14.09
N ARG A 231 8.10 -6.53 -13.69
CA ARG A 231 7.49 -5.53 -14.60
C ARG A 231 8.58 -5.03 -15.57
N PRO A 232 8.43 -5.19 -16.90
CA PRO A 232 9.47 -4.77 -17.83
C PRO A 232 9.64 -3.24 -17.79
N ALA A 233 10.88 -2.79 -17.67
CA ALA A 233 11.31 -1.40 -17.77
C ALA A 233 11.15 -0.85 -19.20
N ALA A 234 9.95 -0.94 -19.77
CA ALA A 234 9.65 -0.40 -21.09
C ALA A 234 9.10 1.03 -20.95
N SER A 235 9.99 1.98 -20.64
CA SER A 235 9.74 3.42 -20.88
C SER A 235 10.97 4.32 -20.68
N ARG A 236 12.18 3.78 -20.47
CA ARG A 236 13.41 4.57 -20.61
C ARG A 236 14.10 4.26 -21.93
N GLU A 237 14.40 5.33 -22.66
CA GLU A 237 15.39 5.43 -23.73
C GLU A 237 15.05 4.81 -25.10
N THR A 238 14.29 5.55 -25.91
CA THR A 238 14.67 5.75 -27.33
C THR A 238 14.53 7.23 -27.70
N ARG A 239 15.42 8.07 -27.16
CA ARG A 239 15.66 9.41 -27.72
C ARG A 239 16.45 9.21 -29.02
N ARG A 240 15.74 9.30 -30.14
CA ARG A 240 16.31 9.35 -31.50
C ARG A 240 17.18 10.63 -31.61
N PRO A 241 18.46 10.57 -32.03
CA PRO A 241 19.23 11.77 -32.28
C PRO A 241 18.72 12.46 -33.56
N ASP A 242 18.62 13.78 -33.46
CA ASP A 242 18.25 14.70 -34.51
C ASP A 242 19.24 14.63 -35.69
N ARG A 243 18.72 14.59 -36.92
CA ARG A 243 19.50 14.76 -38.15
C ARG A 243 19.13 16.12 -38.73
N SER A 244 19.97 17.12 -38.48
CA SER A 244 19.97 18.37 -39.23
C SER A 244 20.88 18.22 -40.45
N ASP A 245 20.27 17.91 -41.60
CA ASP A 245 20.82 18.19 -42.93
C ASP A 245 19.90 19.22 -43.61
N GLY A 246 20.45 20.36 -44.03
CA GLY A 246 19.83 21.17 -45.09
C GLY A 246 19.86 22.70 -44.89
N ALA A 247 21.00 23.33 -45.17
CA ALA A 247 21.12 24.53 -46.03
C ALA A 247 22.60 24.72 -46.40
#